data_AF-A0A832ZN52-F1
#
_entry.id   AF-A0A832ZN52-F1
#
_cell.length_a   1.000
_cell.length_b   1.000
_cell.length_c   1.000
_cell.angle_alpha   90.00
_cell.angle_beta   90.00
_cell.angle_gamma   90.00
#
_symmetry.space_group_name_H-M   'P 1'
#
loop_
_entity.id
_entity.type
_entity.pdbx_description
1 polymer ?
#
loop_
_entity_poly.entity_id
_entity_poly.type
_entity_poly.pdbx_seq_one_letter_code
_entity_poly.pdbx_strand_id
1 'polypeptide(L)'
;MSTPPKEKGKWLVITVIVAVLALIFGIWGAYTYVTEFKWGEPETWTLSRSILMLGSGFWFVVGAILWIVGTAFLIMELAGYTFMGFKITKFKIRWDSIDIAIMALTAAVYGGALAATGGLVVIPGFTWIRPANALTPVFGVLFGLPGAIGTAIGNFIADAFAGYLGWGSIGGFVGNFILAYIPYKLVSDPSLRSPRAWAECYLSIIIASVWCSAYISWWLYIWSPGVSPVPLVGLPPIMIWGWFFPFVIINNLLVSVILSPPIIYILYPVVKNWGLLWKDRITILSRK
;
A
#
# COMPACT_ATOMS: atom_id res chain seq x y z
N MET A 1 16.19 -15.34 37.35
CA MET A 1 16.07 -14.31 36.29
C MET A 1 16.42 -14.95 34.95
N SER A 2 15.41 -15.31 34.15
CA SER A 2 15.64 -15.84 32.80
C SER A 2 16.16 -14.70 31.93
N THR A 3 17.35 -14.88 31.36
CA THR A 3 17.88 -14.03 30.29
C THR A 3 16.80 -13.79 29.24
N PRO A 4 16.57 -12.54 28.79
CA PRO A 4 15.66 -12.31 27.67
C PRO A 4 16.18 -13.15 26.49
N PRO A 5 15.33 -13.92 25.79
CA PRO A 5 15.78 -14.83 24.75
C PRO A 5 16.63 -14.06 23.74
N LYS A 6 17.84 -14.55 23.43
CA LYS A 6 18.80 -13.90 22.51
C LYS A 6 18.15 -13.44 21.19
N GLU A 7 17.10 -14.12 20.75
CA GLU A 7 16.29 -13.76 19.59
C GLU A 7 15.55 -12.42 19.72
N LYS A 8 15.05 -12.05 20.90
CA LYS A 8 14.37 -10.76 21.11
C LYS A 8 15.31 -9.58 20.86
N GLY A 9 16.57 -9.70 21.30
CA GLY A 9 17.61 -8.69 21.06
C GLY A 9 17.91 -8.53 19.57
N LYS A 10 18.09 -9.64 18.85
CA LYS A 10 18.31 -9.63 17.40
C LYS A 10 17.17 -8.94 16.64
N TRP A 11 15.92 -9.31 16.93
CA TRP A 11 14.77 -8.71 16.27
C TRP A 11 14.60 -7.24 16.60
N LEU A 12 14.89 -6.81 17.84
CA LEU A 12 14.88 -5.39 18.19
C LEU A 12 15.87 -4.58 17.34
N VAL A 13 17.10 -5.07 17.17
CA VAL A 13 18.09 -4.43 16.30
C VAL A 13 17.59 -4.35 14.86
N ILE A 14 17.05 -5.44 14.31
CA ILE A 14 16.48 -5.46 12.95
C ILE A 14 15.36 -4.43 12.82
N THR A 15 14.43 -4.39 13.77
CA THR A 15 13.30 -3.43 13.76
C THR A 15 13.79 -2.00 13.74
N VAL A 16 14.74 -1.65 14.62
CA VAL A 16 15.30 -0.29 14.67
C VAL A 16 15.98 0.06 13.36
N ILE A 17 16.79 -0.84 12.80
CA ILE A 17 17.46 -0.61 11.52
C ILE A 17 16.45 -0.39 10.40
N VAL A 18 15.46 -1.28 10.24
CA VAL A 18 14.47 -1.18 9.17
C VAL A 18 13.63 0.11 9.31
N ALA A 19 13.20 0.43 10.53
CA ALA A 19 12.44 1.65 10.79
C ALA A 19 13.25 2.92 10.48
N VAL A 20 14.49 2.98 10.97
CA VAL A 20 15.38 4.14 10.76
C VAL A 20 15.71 4.30 9.28
N LEU A 21 16.05 3.22 8.57
CA LEU A 21 16.31 3.28 7.13
C LEU A 21 15.10 3.74 6.33
N ALA A 22 13.90 3.25 6.67
CA ALA A 22 12.66 3.67 6.01
C ALA A 22 12.36 5.15 6.25
N LEU A 23 12.55 5.63 7.48
CA LEU A 23 12.38 7.04 7.85
C LEU A 23 13.42 7.93 7.16
N ILE A 24 14.70 7.55 7.18
CA ILE A 24 15.77 8.29 6.51
C ILE A 24 15.45 8.39 5.02
N PHE A 25 15.08 7.29 4.37
CA PHE A 25 14.74 7.29 2.95
C PHE A 25 13.51 8.15 2.65
N GLY A 26 12.45 8.05 3.46
CA GLY A 26 11.25 8.87 3.30
C GLY A 26 11.52 10.37 3.48
N ILE A 27 12.28 10.75 4.51
CA ILE A 27 12.64 12.15 4.81
C ILE A 27 13.59 12.68 3.73
N TRP A 28 14.61 11.93 3.36
CA TRP A 28 15.54 12.29 2.29
C TRP A 28 14.82 12.45 0.95
N GLY A 29 13.93 11.53 0.60
CA GLY A 29 13.13 11.61 -0.63
C GLY A 29 12.22 12.83 -0.64
N ALA A 30 11.58 13.16 0.49
CA ALA A 30 10.75 14.36 0.62
C ALA A 30 11.58 15.65 0.57
N TYR A 31 12.74 15.68 1.24
CA TYR A 31 13.65 16.83 1.24
C TYR A 31 14.18 17.11 -0.17
N THR A 32 14.75 16.09 -0.82
CA THR A 32 15.28 16.21 -2.19
C THR A 32 14.19 16.57 -3.19
N TYR A 33 12.96 16.06 -3.01
CA TYR A 33 11.83 16.50 -3.82
C TYR A 33 11.58 18.00 -3.69
N VAL A 34 11.53 18.55 -2.47
CA VAL A 34 11.27 19.98 -2.26
C VAL A 34 12.42 20.86 -2.75
N THR A 35 13.68 20.39 -2.66
CA THR A 35 14.85 21.21 -3.00
C THR A 35 15.30 21.08 -4.46
N GLU A 36 15.08 19.94 -5.10
CA GLU A 36 15.65 19.62 -6.42
C GLU A 36 14.61 19.53 -7.54
N PHE A 37 13.36 19.17 -7.22
CA PHE A 37 12.33 18.95 -8.25
C PHE A 37 11.94 20.26 -8.93
N LYS A 38 11.98 20.25 -10.26
CA LYS A 38 11.44 21.34 -11.10
C LYS A 38 10.25 20.82 -11.91
N TRP A 39 9.20 21.64 -11.95
CA TRP A 39 8.00 21.33 -12.71
C TRP A 39 8.31 21.15 -14.19
N GLY A 40 7.91 20.00 -14.75
CA GLY A 40 8.17 19.64 -16.15
C GLY A 40 9.55 19.05 -16.42
N GLU A 41 10.45 19.03 -15.44
CA GLU A 41 11.82 18.48 -15.55
C GLU A 41 12.04 17.45 -14.43
N PRO A 42 11.32 16.31 -14.42
CA PRO A 42 11.37 15.34 -13.33
C PRO A 42 12.79 14.81 -13.09
N GLU A 43 13.65 14.79 -14.10
CA GLU A 43 15.05 14.36 -14.03
C GLU A 43 15.93 15.22 -13.10
N THR A 44 15.49 16.41 -12.69
CA THR A 44 16.25 17.25 -11.75
C THR A 44 16.24 16.67 -10.34
N TRP A 45 15.20 15.91 -9.98
CA TRP A 45 15.12 15.24 -8.70
C TRP A 45 15.98 13.97 -8.69
N THR A 46 16.87 13.84 -7.72
CA THR A 46 17.84 12.73 -7.64
C THR A 46 17.18 11.35 -7.70
N LEU A 47 16.09 11.13 -6.95
CA LEU A 47 15.40 9.83 -6.95
C LEU A 47 14.75 9.53 -8.30
N SER A 48 14.13 10.54 -8.91
CA SER A 48 13.58 10.45 -10.27
C SER A 48 14.65 10.08 -11.28
N ARG A 49 15.80 10.77 -11.25
CA ARG A 49 16.91 10.50 -12.15
C ARG A 49 17.37 9.05 -12.05
N SER A 50 17.53 8.51 -10.83
CA SER A 50 17.91 7.11 -10.63
C SER A 50 16.90 6.13 -11.24
N ILE A 51 15.61 6.44 -11.15
CA ILE A 51 14.54 5.64 -11.74
C ILE A 51 14.57 5.73 -13.27
N LEU A 52 14.67 6.94 -13.82
CA LEU A 52 14.72 7.18 -15.26
C LEU A 52 15.95 6.53 -15.91
N MET A 53 17.09 6.47 -15.20
CA MET A 53 18.32 5.81 -15.67
C MET A 53 18.14 4.32 -15.98
N LEU A 54 17.20 3.63 -15.33
CA LEU A 54 16.90 2.22 -15.63
C LEU A 54 16.15 2.05 -16.96
N GLY A 55 15.56 3.13 -17.48
CA GLY A 55 14.87 3.17 -18.76
C GLY A 55 13.42 2.70 -18.70
N SER A 56 12.61 3.20 -19.63
CA SER A 56 11.17 2.88 -19.73
C SER A 56 10.92 1.41 -20.03
N GLY A 57 11.79 0.74 -20.80
CA GLY A 57 11.67 -0.69 -21.10
C GLY A 57 11.80 -1.57 -19.87
N PHE A 58 12.73 -1.26 -18.96
CA PHE A 58 12.87 -1.96 -17.68
C PHE A 58 11.60 -1.82 -16.84
N TRP A 59 11.12 -0.59 -16.66
CA TRP A 59 9.92 -0.32 -15.86
C TRP A 59 8.64 -0.85 -16.48
N PHE A 60 8.57 -0.94 -17.81
CA PHE A 60 7.48 -1.60 -18.51
C PHE A 60 7.41 -3.09 -18.14
N VAL A 61 8.53 -3.80 -18.19
CA VAL A 61 8.58 -5.24 -17.86
C VAL A 61 8.33 -5.48 -16.37
N VAL A 62 9.05 -4.77 -15.50
CA VAL A 62 8.88 -4.91 -14.03
C VAL A 62 7.48 -4.53 -13.61
N GLY A 63 6.96 -3.39 -14.12
CA GLY A 63 5.61 -2.95 -13.88
C GLY A 63 4.56 -3.94 -14.37
N ALA A 64 4.75 -4.55 -15.55
CA ALA A 64 3.83 -5.56 -16.08
C ALA A 64 3.77 -6.79 -15.19
N ILE A 65 4.92 -7.28 -14.72
CA ILE A 65 4.97 -8.43 -13.80
C ILE A 65 4.23 -8.10 -12.51
N LEU A 66 4.52 -6.95 -11.90
CA LEU A 66 3.88 -6.51 -10.66
C LEU A 66 2.38 -6.26 -10.84
N TRP A 67 1.97 -5.78 -12.02
CA TRP A 67 0.57 -5.58 -12.37
C TRP A 67 -0.19 -6.90 -12.54
N ILE A 68 0.37 -7.84 -13.31
CA ILE A 68 -0.22 -9.17 -13.51
C ILE A 68 -0.33 -9.90 -12.16
N VAL A 69 0.75 -9.95 -11.38
CA VAL A 69 0.79 -10.64 -10.09
C VAL A 69 -0.16 -9.97 -9.09
N GLY A 70 -0.16 -8.64 -8.99
CA GLY A 70 -1.05 -7.91 -8.09
C GLY A 70 -2.54 -8.14 -8.42
N THR A 71 -2.88 -8.13 -9.71
CA THR A 71 -4.25 -8.40 -10.18
C THR A 71 -4.64 -9.86 -9.93
N ALA A 72 -3.73 -10.79 -10.18
CA ALA A 72 -3.93 -12.20 -9.90
C ALA A 72 -4.17 -12.44 -8.40
N PHE A 73 -3.44 -11.75 -7.52
CA PHE A 73 -3.63 -11.86 -6.07
C PHE A 73 -5.01 -11.37 -5.63
N LEU A 74 -5.48 -10.24 -6.17
CA LEU A 74 -6.84 -9.77 -5.92
C LEU A 74 -7.89 -10.80 -6.35
N ILE A 75 -7.81 -11.29 -7.58
CA ILE A 75 -8.75 -12.29 -8.11
C ILE A 75 -8.69 -13.58 -7.30
N MET A 76 -7.49 -14.05 -6.96
CA MET A 76 -7.27 -15.26 -6.18
C MET A 76 -7.90 -15.17 -4.78
N GLU A 77 -7.69 -14.06 -4.07
CA GLU A 77 -8.27 -13.82 -2.75
C GLU A 77 -9.80 -13.73 -2.79
N LEU A 78 -10.34 -13.03 -3.80
CA LEU A 78 -11.79 -12.98 -4.03
C LEU A 78 -12.39 -14.35 -4.40
N ALA A 79 -11.63 -15.20 -5.08
CA ALA A 79 -12.01 -16.58 -5.41
C ALA A 79 -11.89 -17.55 -4.21
N GLY A 80 -11.46 -17.08 -3.04
CA GLY A 80 -11.31 -17.92 -1.84
C GLY A 80 -10.03 -18.75 -1.81
N TYR A 81 -8.98 -18.29 -2.49
CA TYR A 81 -7.63 -18.85 -2.44
C TYR A 81 -6.67 -17.84 -1.82
N THR A 82 -5.83 -18.28 -0.89
CA THR A 82 -4.87 -17.39 -0.22
C THR A 82 -3.52 -18.06 -0.05
N PHE A 83 -2.46 -17.26 0.12
CA PHE A 83 -1.15 -17.79 0.45
C PHE A 83 -1.03 -18.10 1.94
N MET A 84 -0.58 -19.31 2.26
CA MET A 84 -0.12 -19.69 3.60
C MET A 84 1.33 -20.16 3.48
N GLY A 85 2.27 -19.25 3.73
CA GLY A 85 3.69 -19.46 3.39
C GLY A 85 3.86 -19.52 1.87
N PHE A 86 4.43 -20.62 1.37
CA PHE A 86 4.66 -20.85 -0.08
C PHE A 86 3.56 -21.68 -0.76
N LYS A 87 2.48 -22.04 -0.04
CA LYS A 87 1.38 -22.85 -0.59
C LYS A 87 0.13 -22.01 -0.80
N ILE A 88 -0.54 -22.24 -1.93
CA ILE A 88 -1.87 -21.72 -2.20
C ILE A 88 -2.88 -22.64 -1.50
N THR A 89 -3.67 -22.05 -0.62
CA THR A 89 -4.61 -22.77 0.24
C THR A 89 -6.00 -22.19 0.04
N LYS A 90 -6.99 -23.09 -0.11
CA LYS A 90 -8.40 -22.68 -0.11
C LYS A 90 -8.82 -22.24 1.28
N PHE A 91 -9.41 -21.06 1.37
CA PHE A 91 -9.95 -20.51 2.60
C PHE A 91 -11.38 -20.06 2.38
N LYS A 92 -12.12 -19.95 3.48
CA LYS A 92 -13.48 -19.43 3.48
C LYS A 92 -13.55 -18.26 4.45
N ILE A 93 -13.86 -17.09 3.90
CA ILE A 93 -14.42 -15.97 4.68
C ILE A 93 -15.92 -16.20 4.77
N ARG A 94 -16.51 -15.85 5.91
CA ARG A 94 -17.94 -16.02 6.14
C ARG A 94 -18.77 -15.10 5.26
N TRP A 95 -18.26 -13.88 5.00
CA TRP A 95 -18.97 -12.81 4.29
C TRP A 95 -20.32 -12.54 4.95
N ASP A 96 -20.32 -12.52 6.28
CA ASP A 96 -21.49 -12.16 7.07
C ASP A 96 -21.62 -10.63 7.16
N SER A 97 -22.69 -10.16 7.81
CA SER A 97 -22.97 -8.73 7.93
C SER A 97 -21.82 -7.94 8.57
N ILE A 98 -21.00 -8.57 9.42
CA ILE A 98 -19.85 -7.91 10.05
C ILE A 98 -18.74 -7.69 9.03
N ASP A 99 -18.41 -8.69 8.20
CA ASP A 99 -17.37 -8.54 7.17
C ASP A 99 -17.77 -7.45 6.15
N ILE A 100 -19.05 -7.41 5.77
CA ILE A 100 -19.60 -6.36 4.89
C ILE A 100 -19.54 -4.99 5.56
N ALA A 101 -19.91 -4.90 6.85
CA ALA A 101 -19.85 -3.65 7.60
C ALA A 101 -18.41 -3.15 7.78
N ILE A 102 -17.45 -4.04 8.02
CA ILE A 102 -16.01 -3.71 8.08
C ILE A 102 -15.56 -3.14 6.74
N MET A 103 -15.92 -3.78 5.63
CA MET A 103 -15.56 -3.30 4.29
C MET A 103 -16.15 -1.90 4.02
N ALA A 104 -17.43 -1.68 4.34
CA ALA A 104 -18.08 -0.38 4.18
C ALA A 104 -17.48 0.70 5.09
N LEU A 105 -17.20 0.36 6.36
CA LEU A 105 -16.62 1.30 7.32
C LEU A 105 -15.20 1.68 6.96
N THR A 106 -14.36 0.71 6.58
CA THR A 106 -12.98 1.00 6.14
C THR A 106 -12.97 1.81 4.86
N ALA A 107 -13.88 1.55 3.91
CA ALA A 107 -14.05 2.39 2.72
C ALA A 107 -14.47 3.82 3.07
N ALA A 108 -15.46 4.00 3.94
CA ALA A 108 -15.95 5.31 4.34
C ALA A 108 -14.89 6.11 5.12
N VAL A 109 -14.22 5.47 6.09
CA VAL A 109 -13.17 6.12 6.89
C VAL A 109 -11.96 6.45 6.02
N TYR A 110 -11.50 5.52 5.18
CA TYR A 110 -10.36 5.77 4.30
C TYR A 110 -10.68 6.84 3.25
N GLY A 111 -11.77 6.67 2.51
CA GLY A 111 -12.18 7.57 1.45
C GLY A 111 -12.52 8.97 1.97
N GLY A 112 -13.24 9.04 3.09
CA GLY A 112 -13.54 10.29 3.78
C GLY A 112 -12.28 10.99 4.31
N ALA A 113 -11.34 10.25 4.91
CA ALA A 113 -10.08 10.82 5.37
C ALA A 113 -9.21 11.32 4.20
N LEU A 114 -9.18 10.61 3.08
CA LEU A 114 -8.50 11.07 1.87
C LEU A 114 -9.13 12.35 1.31
N ALA A 115 -10.45 12.41 1.24
CA ALA A 115 -11.17 13.60 0.77
C ALA A 115 -10.94 14.80 1.71
N ALA A 116 -11.03 14.58 3.03
CA ALA A 116 -10.81 15.63 4.03
C ALA A 116 -9.38 16.15 4.08
N THR A 117 -8.40 15.32 3.72
CA THR A 117 -6.97 15.69 3.68
C THR A 117 -6.47 16.07 2.28
N GLY A 118 -7.37 16.11 1.28
CA GLY A 118 -7.07 16.28 -0.15
C GLY A 118 -6.64 17.68 -0.61
N GLY A 119 -6.04 18.50 0.27
CA GLY A 119 -5.81 19.92 0.01
C GLY A 119 -4.52 20.28 -0.73
N LEU A 120 -3.50 19.41 -0.73
CA LEU A 120 -2.19 19.68 -1.34
C LEU A 120 -1.94 18.77 -2.54
N VAL A 121 -2.44 19.21 -3.69
CA VAL A 121 -2.29 18.54 -4.99
C VAL A 121 -0.84 18.60 -5.44
N VAL A 122 -0.29 17.45 -5.83
CA VAL A 122 1.09 17.37 -6.32
C VAL A 122 1.10 17.21 -7.83
N ILE A 123 0.35 16.24 -8.36
CA ILE A 123 0.15 16.07 -9.79
C ILE A 123 -1.35 16.26 -10.07
N PRO A 124 -1.74 17.37 -10.71
CA PRO A 124 -3.14 17.67 -11.01
C PRO A 124 -3.82 16.50 -11.72
N GLY A 125 -4.93 16.02 -11.15
CA GLY A 125 -5.69 14.89 -11.72
C GLY A 125 -5.17 13.50 -11.39
N PHE A 126 -4.02 13.36 -10.71
CA PHE A 126 -3.38 12.05 -10.48
C PHE A 126 -3.03 11.76 -9.03
N THR A 127 -2.41 12.71 -8.31
CA THR A 127 -2.01 12.48 -6.92
C THR A 127 -1.84 13.76 -6.11
N TRP A 128 -2.02 13.63 -4.81
CA TRP A 128 -1.87 14.67 -3.80
C TRP A 128 -1.16 14.08 -2.58
N ILE A 129 -0.84 14.91 -1.60
CA ILE A 129 -0.31 14.40 -0.33
C ILE A 129 -1.45 13.66 0.40
N ARG A 130 -1.24 12.36 0.70
CA ARG A 130 -2.29 11.50 1.28
C ARG A 130 -1.96 11.04 2.72
N PRO A 131 -2.19 11.88 3.74
CA PRO A 131 -1.99 11.47 5.14
C PRO A 131 -2.81 10.24 5.54
N ALA A 132 -4.00 10.09 4.96
CA ALA A 132 -4.88 8.95 5.22
C ALA A 132 -4.28 7.60 4.79
N ASN A 133 -3.21 7.57 3.99
CA ASN A 133 -2.55 6.32 3.59
C ASN A 133 -1.97 5.54 4.78
N ALA A 134 -1.75 6.19 5.93
CA ALA A 134 -1.43 5.50 7.18
C ALA A 134 -2.51 4.50 7.65
N LEU A 135 -3.75 4.63 7.19
CA LEU A 135 -4.83 3.73 7.57
C LEU A 135 -4.82 2.44 6.74
N THR A 136 -4.18 2.41 5.57
CA THR A 136 -4.23 1.24 4.70
C THR A 136 -3.53 0.02 5.32
N PRO A 137 -2.33 0.11 5.93
CA PRO A 137 -1.72 -1.03 6.58
C PRO A 137 -2.51 -1.42 7.84
N VAL A 138 -3.12 -0.45 8.53
CA VAL A 138 -3.96 -0.69 9.72
C VAL A 138 -5.14 -1.58 9.33
N PHE A 139 -5.85 -1.23 8.28
CA PHE A 139 -7.02 -1.99 7.81
C PHE A 139 -6.64 -3.37 7.28
N GLY A 140 -5.52 -3.48 6.57
CA GLY A 140 -4.99 -4.79 6.16
C GLY A 140 -4.67 -5.68 7.37
N VAL A 141 -3.87 -5.19 8.32
CA VAL A 141 -3.38 -6.00 9.45
C VAL A 141 -4.51 -6.41 10.39
N LEU A 142 -5.47 -5.52 10.65
CA LEU A 142 -6.55 -5.75 11.63
C LEU A 142 -7.78 -6.41 11.02
N PHE A 143 -8.14 -6.08 9.78
CA PHE A 143 -9.40 -6.51 9.16
C PHE A 143 -9.23 -7.42 7.95
N GLY A 144 -8.00 -7.68 7.50
CA GLY A 144 -7.70 -8.64 6.44
C GLY A 144 -8.33 -8.28 5.11
N LEU A 145 -8.89 -9.28 4.40
CA LEU A 145 -9.43 -9.07 3.05
C LEU A 145 -10.56 -8.03 3.00
N PRO A 146 -11.57 -8.02 3.91
CA PRO A 146 -12.56 -6.95 3.98
C PRO A 146 -11.94 -5.54 4.11
N GLY A 147 -10.90 -5.39 4.95
CA GLY A 147 -10.19 -4.11 5.10
C GLY A 147 -9.39 -3.70 3.87
N ALA A 148 -8.78 -4.67 3.18
CA ALA A 148 -8.03 -4.40 1.95
C ALA A 148 -8.96 -3.99 0.78
N ILE A 149 -10.11 -4.66 0.64
CA ILE A 149 -11.13 -4.28 -0.36
C ILE A 149 -11.76 -2.93 0.01
N GLY A 150 -12.06 -2.71 1.29
CA GLY A 150 -12.57 -1.42 1.76
C GLY A 150 -11.60 -0.28 1.45
N THR A 151 -10.30 -0.50 1.59
CA THR A 151 -9.27 0.47 1.20
C THR A 151 -9.30 0.77 -0.31
N ALA A 152 -9.45 -0.25 -1.16
CA ALA A 152 -9.57 -0.09 -2.61
C ALA A 152 -10.81 0.73 -3.01
N ILE A 153 -11.97 0.39 -2.43
CA ILE A 153 -13.23 1.10 -2.63
C ILE A 153 -13.13 2.53 -2.10
N GLY A 154 -12.54 2.72 -0.92
CA GLY A 154 -12.34 4.03 -0.31
C GLY A 154 -11.48 4.96 -1.16
N ASN A 155 -10.42 4.45 -1.82
CA ASN A 155 -9.68 5.24 -2.81
C ASN A 155 -10.58 5.70 -3.95
N PHE A 156 -11.39 4.79 -4.50
CA PHE A 156 -12.27 5.10 -5.63
C PHE A 156 -13.32 6.17 -5.25
N ILE A 157 -13.86 6.08 -4.04
CA ILE A 157 -14.76 7.08 -3.46
C ILE A 157 -14.03 8.44 -3.29
N ALA A 158 -12.80 8.44 -2.77
CA ALA A 158 -12.02 9.66 -2.62
C ALA A 158 -11.74 10.33 -3.97
N ASP A 159 -11.36 9.56 -4.99
CA ASP A 159 -11.14 10.07 -6.35
C ASP A 159 -12.42 10.69 -6.90
N ALA A 160 -13.59 10.11 -6.63
CA ALA A 160 -14.89 10.66 -7.02
C ALA A 160 -15.19 12.01 -6.32
N PHE A 161 -14.97 12.11 -5.01
CA PHE A 161 -15.19 13.36 -4.27
C PHE A 161 -14.19 14.46 -4.60
N ALA A 162 -12.94 14.10 -4.91
CA ALA A 162 -11.90 15.04 -5.28
C ALA A 162 -11.97 15.49 -6.75
N GLY A 163 -12.89 14.93 -7.55
CA GLY A 163 -13.03 15.24 -8.98
C GLY A 163 -11.96 14.62 -9.87
N TYR A 164 -11.25 13.60 -9.38
CA TYR A 164 -10.17 12.90 -10.08
C TYR A 164 -10.58 11.53 -10.63
N LEU A 165 -11.84 11.13 -10.47
CA LEU A 165 -12.33 9.86 -10.97
C LEU A 165 -12.15 9.75 -12.49
N GLY A 166 -11.31 8.81 -12.90
CA GLY A 166 -11.01 8.59 -14.30
C GLY A 166 -10.37 7.23 -14.54
N TRP A 167 -9.81 7.03 -15.74
CA TRP A 167 -9.16 5.76 -16.10
C TRP A 167 -7.99 5.42 -15.17
N GLY A 168 -7.30 6.42 -14.62
CA GLY A 168 -6.25 6.21 -13.61
C GLY A 168 -6.74 5.57 -12.32
N SER A 169 -8.00 5.82 -11.92
CA SER A 169 -8.59 5.31 -10.67
C SER A 169 -8.75 3.79 -10.66
N ILE A 170 -8.81 3.13 -11.84
CA ILE A 170 -8.82 1.66 -11.93
C ILE A 170 -7.48 1.09 -11.44
N GLY A 171 -6.37 1.68 -11.87
CA GLY A 171 -5.04 1.37 -11.35
C GLY A 171 -4.96 1.66 -9.85
N GLY A 172 -5.50 2.81 -9.42
CA GLY A 172 -5.59 3.21 -8.02
C GLY A 172 -6.36 2.22 -7.14
N PHE A 173 -7.44 1.63 -7.63
CA PHE A 173 -8.24 0.64 -6.90
C PHE A 173 -7.39 -0.55 -6.47
N VAL A 174 -6.72 -1.21 -7.43
CA VAL A 174 -5.90 -2.40 -7.13
C VAL A 174 -4.59 -2.01 -6.45
N GLY A 175 -4.00 -0.86 -6.77
CA GLY A 175 -2.83 -0.34 -6.06
C GLY A 175 -3.08 -0.18 -4.56
N ASN A 176 -4.21 0.42 -4.19
CA ASN A 176 -4.60 0.60 -2.78
C ASN A 176 -5.01 -0.71 -2.10
N PHE A 177 -5.60 -1.65 -2.85
CA PHE A 177 -5.75 -3.03 -2.38
C PHE A 177 -4.39 -3.63 -1.99
N ILE A 178 -3.39 -3.57 -2.89
CA ILE A 178 -2.03 -4.10 -2.63
C ILE A 178 -1.40 -3.42 -1.40
N LEU A 179 -1.60 -2.11 -1.27
CA LEU A 179 -1.07 -1.32 -0.16
C LEU A 179 -1.55 -1.83 1.22
N ALA A 180 -2.79 -2.32 1.30
CA ALA A 180 -3.34 -2.96 2.52
C ALA A 180 -3.08 -4.48 2.56
N TYR A 181 -3.10 -5.15 1.41
CA TYR A 181 -2.96 -6.60 1.29
C TYR A 181 -1.58 -7.10 1.71
N ILE A 182 -0.50 -6.38 1.36
CA ILE A 182 0.86 -6.81 1.72
C ILE A 182 1.07 -6.83 3.25
N PRO A 183 0.72 -5.78 4.02
CA PRO A 183 0.72 -5.82 5.48
C PRO A 183 -0.19 -6.92 6.07
N TYR A 184 -1.38 -7.10 5.50
CA TYR A 184 -2.29 -8.19 5.86
C TYR A 184 -1.60 -9.57 5.81
N LYS A 185 -0.82 -9.84 4.76
CA LYS A 185 -0.16 -11.14 4.56
C LYS A 185 1.16 -11.30 5.32
N LEU A 186 1.94 -10.24 5.43
CA LEU A 186 3.31 -10.33 5.97
C LEU A 186 3.39 -10.15 7.48
N VAL A 187 2.42 -9.49 8.11
CA VAL A 187 2.39 -9.31 9.57
C VAL A 187 1.83 -10.55 10.24
N SER A 188 2.72 -11.36 10.82
CA SER A 188 2.35 -12.63 11.47
C SER A 188 1.66 -12.44 12.82
N ASP A 189 1.96 -11.37 13.55
CA ASP A 189 1.38 -11.05 14.85
C ASP A 189 0.80 -9.62 14.85
N PRO A 190 -0.52 -9.47 14.62
CA PRO A 190 -1.19 -8.17 14.60
C PRO A 190 -1.15 -7.41 15.94
N SER A 191 -0.75 -8.04 17.04
CA SER A 191 -0.68 -7.38 18.35
C SER A 191 0.47 -6.38 18.47
N LEU A 192 1.47 -6.52 17.60
CA LEU A 192 2.72 -5.77 17.64
C LEU A 192 3.36 -5.76 19.05
N ARG A 193 3.19 -6.84 19.83
CA ARG A 193 3.80 -6.98 21.16
C ARG A 193 5.21 -7.57 21.11
N SER A 194 5.64 -8.06 19.95
CA SER A 194 6.98 -8.57 19.72
C SER A 194 7.78 -7.69 18.76
N PRO A 195 9.11 -7.52 18.95
CA PRO A 195 9.94 -6.74 18.01
C PRO A 195 9.87 -7.27 16.58
N ARG A 196 9.79 -8.60 16.42
CA ARG A 196 9.61 -9.26 15.12
C ARG A 196 8.36 -8.74 14.39
N ALA A 197 7.23 -8.61 15.09
CA ALA A 197 6.00 -8.12 14.49
C ALA A 197 6.13 -6.68 13.99
N TRP A 198 6.87 -5.83 14.71
CA TRP A 198 7.20 -4.49 14.24
C TRP A 198 8.09 -4.51 12.99
N ALA A 199 9.12 -5.36 12.95
CA ALA A 199 9.96 -5.52 11.76
C ALA A 199 9.15 -5.97 10.54
N GLU A 200 8.28 -6.97 10.71
CA GLU A 200 7.36 -7.43 9.67
C GLU A 200 6.43 -6.30 9.20
N CYS A 201 5.90 -5.50 10.13
CA CYS A 201 5.07 -4.35 9.81
C CYS A 201 5.82 -3.31 8.96
N TYR A 202 7.00 -2.86 9.39
CA TYR A 202 7.79 -1.90 8.63
C TYR A 202 8.21 -2.42 7.26
N LEU A 203 8.70 -3.66 7.19
CA LEU A 203 9.09 -4.29 5.95
C LEU A 203 7.90 -4.40 4.99
N SER A 204 6.74 -4.78 5.50
CA SER A 204 5.51 -4.88 4.70
C SER A 204 5.10 -3.52 4.13
N ILE A 205 5.22 -2.44 4.90
CA ILE A 205 4.90 -1.07 4.44
C ILE A 205 5.83 -0.65 3.31
N ILE A 206 7.13 -0.95 3.40
CA ILE A 206 8.10 -0.65 2.34
C ILE A 206 7.72 -1.37 1.05
N ILE A 207 7.52 -2.69 1.13
CA ILE A 207 7.16 -3.53 -0.02
C ILE A 207 5.84 -3.06 -0.63
N ALA A 208 4.84 -2.81 0.22
CA ALA A 208 3.51 -2.36 -0.18
C ALA A 208 3.56 -1.01 -0.90
N SER A 209 4.37 -0.06 -0.40
CA SER A 209 4.51 1.28 -0.99
C SER A 209 5.13 1.22 -2.39
N VAL A 210 6.20 0.42 -2.55
CA VAL A 210 6.87 0.23 -3.83
C VAL A 210 5.96 -0.50 -4.83
N TRP A 211 5.32 -1.59 -4.41
CA TRP A 211 4.45 -2.37 -5.30
C TRP A 211 3.21 -1.56 -5.69
N CYS A 212 2.52 -0.94 -4.75
CA CYS A 212 1.37 -0.06 -5.04
C CYS A 212 1.75 1.01 -6.07
N SER A 213 2.87 1.70 -5.86
CA SER A 213 3.34 2.71 -6.80
C SER A 213 3.65 2.13 -8.17
N ALA A 214 4.37 1.01 -8.24
CA ALA A 214 4.74 0.37 -9.52
C ALA A 214 3.51 -0.10 -10.29
N TYR A 215 2.52 -0.66 -9.59
CA TYR A 215 1.26 -1.13 -10.17
C TYR A 215 0.51 0.03 -10.82
N ILE A 216 0.31 1.14 -10.08
CA ILE A 216 -0.44 2.29 -10.58
C ILE A 216 0.32 2.95 -11.73
N SER A 217 1.64 3.14 -11.60
CA SER A 217 2.48 3.73 -12.65
C SER A 217 2.44 2.91 -13.94
N TRP A 218 2.48 1.58 -13.86
CA TRP A 218 2.36 0.75 -15.06
C TRP A 218 1.00 0.91 -15.73
N TRP A 219 -0.08 0.92 -14.95
CA TRP A 219 -1.43 1.17 -15.47
C TRP A 219 -1.55 2.52 -16.15
N LEU A 220 -1.01 3.58 -15.53
CA LEU A 220 -0.98 4.91 -16.14
C LEU A 220 -0.14 4.92 -17.43
N TYR A 221 0.99 4.21 -17.45
CA TYR A 221 1.92 4.16 -18.57
C TYR A 221 1.29 3.53 -19.81
N ILE A 222 0.62 2.38 -19.68
CA ILE A 222 0.01 1.71 -20.85
C ILE A 222 -1.11 2.52 -21.48
N TRP A 223 -1.76 3.41 -20.72
CA TRP A 223 -2.83 4.30 -21.20
C TRP A 223 -2.36 5.72 -21.51
N SER A 224 -1.06 5.98 -21.42
CA SER A 224 -0.46 7.30 -21.61
C SER A 224 -0.31 7.70 -23.08
N PRO A 225 -0.15 9.00 -23.37
CA PRO A 225 0.10 9.49 -24.72
C PRO A 225 1.47 9.01 -25.21
N GLY A 226 1.53 8.53 -26.46
CA GLY A 226 2.75 7.99 -27.07
C GLY A 226 3.02 6.50 -26.77
N VAL A 227 2.20 5.87 -25.92
CA VAL A 227 2.22 4.41 -25.67
C VAL A 227 0.94 3.76 -26.17
N SER A 228 -0.23 4.29 -25.78
CA SER A 228 -1.52 3.80 -26.25
C SER A 228 -1.93 4.44 -27.57
N PRO A 229 -2.53 3.69 -28.52
CA PRO A 229 -3.19 4.28 -29.70
C PRO A 229 -4.43 5.10 -29.32
N VAL A 230 -5.02 4.84 -28.15
CA VAL A 230 -6.14 5.59 -27.58
C VAL A 230 -5.73 6.02 -26.17
N PRO A 231 -5.05 7.17 -26.01
CA PRO A 231 -4.61 7.61 -24.70
C PRO A 231 -5.82 7.98 -23.84
N LEU A 232 -6.00 7.24 -22.74
CA LEU A 232 -7.08 7.46 -21.77
C LEU A 232 -6.57 8.19 -20.51
N VAL A 233 -5.26 8.35 -20.41
CA VAL A 233 -4.55 9.06 -19.35
C VAL A 233 -3.75 10.19 -19.99
N GLY A 234 -3.86 11.41 -19.44
CA GLY A 234 -3.20 12.61 -19.97
C GLY A 234 -1.75 12.81 -19.51
N LEU A 235 -1.16 11.88 -18.76
CA LEU A 235 0.18 12.03 -18.17
C LEU A 235 1.26 11.42 -19.09
N PRO A 236 2.29 12.18 -19.51
CA PRO A 236 3.37 11.65 -20.34
C PRO A 236 4.18 10.54 -19.62
N PRO A 237 4.75 9.56 -20.36
CA PRO A 237 5.58 8.49 -19.80
C PRO A 237 6.70 8.93 -18.85
N ILE A 238 7.40 10.01 -19.20
CA ILE A 238 8.49 10.58 -18.41
C ILE A 238 7.98 11.08 -17.04
N MET A 239 6.77 11.65 -16.99
CA MET A 239 6.15 12.12 -15.75
C MET A 239 5.65 10.96 -14.89
N ILE A 240 5.20 9.87 -15.52
CA ILE A 240 4.74 8.68 -14.79
C ILE A 240 5.91 8.05 -14.03
N TRP A 241 6.99 7.71 -14.73
CA TRP A 241 8.12 7.03 -14.11
C TRP A 241 9.04 7.98 -13.35
N GLY A 242 9.26 9.20 -13.85
CA GLY A 242 10.13 10.17 -13.20
C GLY A 242 9.47 10.88 -12.01
N TRP A 243 8.16 11.14 -12.05
CA TRP A 243 7.52 11.92 -10.99
C TRP A 243 6.51 11.11 -10.17
N PHE A 244 5.47 10.58 -10.80
CA PHE A 244 4.39 9.90 -10.10
C PHE A 244 4.90 8.69 -9.31
N PHE A 245 5.68 7.81 -9.94
CA PHE A 245 6.19 6.59 -9.33
C PHE A 245 7.02 6.85 -8.04
N PRO A 246 8.12 7.62 -8.08
CA PRO A 246 8.88 7.90 -6.86
C PRO A 246 8.11 8.72 -5.83
N PHE A 247 7.29 9.68 -6.27
CA PHE A 247 6.51 10.50 -5.34
C PHE A 247 5.53 9.64 -4.53
N VAL A 248 4.81 8.73 -5.17
CA VAL A 248 3.85 7.85 -4.49
C VAL A 248 4.56 6.89 -3.51
N ILE A 249 5.78 6.44 -3.82
CA ILE A 249 6.58 5.64 -2.87
C ILE A 249 6.83 6.45 -1.60
N ILE A 250 7.38 7.67 -1.74
CA ILE A 250 7.69 8.52 -0.59
C ILE A 250 6.43 8.88 0.20
N ASN A 251 5.35 9.24 -0.50
CA ASN A 251 4.10 9.65 0.12
C ASN A 251 3.46 8.52 0.94
N ASN A 252 3.40 7.30 0.38
CA ASN A 252 2.88 6.13 1.07
C ASN A 252 3.78 5.71 2.23
N LEU A 253 5.08 5.65 1.98
CA LEU A 253 6.06 5.13 2.93
C LEU A 253 6.16 6.00 4.18
N LEU A 254 6.37 7.31 4.00
CA LEU A 254 6.70 8.21 5.10
C LEU A 254 5.58 8.25 6.14
N VAL A 255 4.35 8.47 5.68
CA VAL A 255 3.19 8.58 6.58
C VAL A 255 2.86 7.22 7.21
N SER A 256 2.94 6.15 6.43
CA SER A 256 2.59 4.80 6.92
C SER A 256 3.58 4.27 7.93
N VAL A 257 4.88 4.47 7.74
CA VAL A 257 5.93 4.04 8.69
C VAL A 257 5.75 4.76 10.03
N ILE A 258 5.43 6.05 10.02
CA ILE A 258 5.28 6.84 11.25
C ILE A 258 4.00 6.45 12.01
N LEU A 259 2.87 6.34 11.31
CA LEU A 259 1.56 6.27 11.97
C LEU A 259 0.95 4.87 12.06
N SER A 260 1.15 4.00 11.06
CA SER A 260 0.43 2.72 11.02
C SER A 260 0.78 1.78 12.18
N PRO A 261 2.06 1.53 12.51
CA PRO A 261 2.40 0.61 13.59
C PRO A 261 1.89 1.07 14.97
N PRO A 262 2.03 2.35 15.39
CA PRO A 262 1.40 2.84 16.61
C PRO A 262 -0.13 2.66 16.63
N ILE A 263 -0.81 2.97 15.51
CA ILE A 263 -2.27 2.82 15.41
C ILE A 263 -2.67 1.35 15.55
N ILE A 264 -1.97 0.43 14.88
CA ILE A 264 -2.21 -1.02 15.00
C ILE A 264 -2.02 -1.47 16.46
N TYR A 265 -0.92 -1.05 17.09
CA TYR A 265 -0.59 -1.41 18.47
C TYR A 265 -1.69 -1.02 19.47
N ILE A 266 -2.31 0.15 19.26
CA ILE A 266 -3.37 0.73 20.09
C ILE A 266 -4.73 0.07 19.80
N LEU A 267 -5.09 -0.11 18.52
CA LEU A 267 -6.40 -0.62 18.13
C LEU A 267 -6.54 -2.14 18.24
N TYR A 268 -5.44 -2.89 18.17
CA TYR A 268 -5.45 -4.34 18.27
C TYR A 268 -6.31 -4.91 19.42
N PRO A 269 -6.11 -4.51 20.70
CA PRO A 269 -6.91 -5.06 21.80
C PRO A 269 -8.41 -4.78 21.63
N VAL A 270 -8.78 -3.60 21.12
CA VAL A 270 -10.20 -3.24 20.89
C VAL A 270 -10.80 -4.12 19.80
N VAL A 271 -10.13 -4.22 18.65
CA VAL A 271 -10.56 -5.05 17.50
C VAL A 271 -10.66 -6.53 17.87
N LYS A 272 -9.69 -7.03 18.65
CA LYS A 272 -9.69 -8.41 19.14
C LYS A 272 -10.85 -8.67 20.10
N ASN A 273 -11.07 -7.80 21.07
CA ASN A 273 -12.13 -7.95 22.07
C ASN A 273 -13.54 -7.87 21.44
N TRP A 274 -13.70 -7.14 20.35
CA TRP A 274 -14.97 -7.04 19.61
C TRP A 274 -15.16 -8.16 18.59
N GLY A 275 -14.23 -9.12 18.48
CA GLY A 275 -14.35 -10.23 17.51
C GLY A 275 -14.28 -9.78 16.05
N LEU A 276 -13.66 -8.63 15.80
CA LEU A 276 -13.51 -8.02 14.46
C LEU A 276 -12.19 -8.41 13.79
N LEU A 277 -11.24 -8.99 14.54
CA LEU A 277 -9.95 -9.41 14.00
C LEU A 277 -10.15 -10.50 12.94
N TRP A 278 -9.63 -10.27 11.74
CA TRP A 278 -9.82 -11.20 10.60
C TRP A 278 -9.34 -12.62 10.89
N LYS A 279 -8.29 -12.78 11.71
CA LYS A 279 -7.72 -14.10 12.05
C LYS A 279 -8.72 -15.00 12.77
N ASP A 280 -9.68 -14.43 13.49
CA ASP A 280 -10.71 -15.19 14.20
C ASP A 280 -11.92 -15.52 13.30
N ARG A 281 -11.95 -14.96 12.10
CA ARG A 281 -13.10 -14.97 11.19
C ARG A 281 -12.86 -15.77 9.90
N ILE A 282 -11.62 -16.21 9.65
CA ILE A 282 -11.27 -17.04 8.50
C ILE A 282 -11.26 -18.54 8.85
N THR A 283 -11.69 -19.39 7.92
CA THR A 283 -11.57 -20.85 8.04
C THR A 283 -10.71 -21.40 6.91
N ILE A 284 -9.64 -22.12 7.25
CA ILE A 284 -8.76 -22.76 6.27
C ILE A 284 -9.32 -24.14 5.92
N LEU A 285 -9.66 -24.36 4.65
CA LEU A 285 -10.32 -25.59 4.20
C LEU A 285 -9.34 -26.71 3.83
N SER A 286 -8.06 -26.43 3.62
CA SER A 286 -7.07 -27.41 3.14
C SER A 286 -6.29 -28.13 4.25
N ARG A 287 -6.77 -28.18 5.51
CA ARG A 287 -6.21 -29.11 6.49
C ARG A 287 -6.77 -30.52 6.24
N LYS A 288 -6.22 -31.19 5.23
CA LYS A 288 -6.13 -32.64 5.14
C LYS A 288 -4.69 -33.00 4.82
#